data_AF-A0A2A5RQ01-F1
#
_entry.id   AF-A0A2A5RQ01-F1
#
_cell.length_a   1.000
_cell.length_b   1.000
_cell.length_c   1.000
_cell.angle_alpha   90.00
_cell.angle_beta   90.00
_cell.angle_gamma   90.00
#
_symmetry.space_group_name_H-M   'P 1'
#
loop_
_entity.id
_entity.type
_entity.pdbx_description
1 polymer ?
#
loop_
_entity_poly.entity_id
_entity_poly.type
_entity_poly.pdbx_seq_one_letter_code
_entity_poly.pdbx_strand_id
1 'polypeptide(L)'
;MPDLQKLIDEQCLKSQHPEEFKTLVTAINNELNNDGLEPSEIQWVILLNHVDEMLTRNHNEEYLPEMEATLFAELTDKSLEMAVNIIKSNQKLAENEKYLLAVHMENILGNIN
;
A
#
# COMPACT_ATOMS: atom_id res chain seq x y z
N MET A 1 -19.42 -4.07 -4.28
CA MET A 1 -18.11 -3.44 -4.04
C MET A 1 -18.24 -2.53 -2.83
N PRO A 2 -17.26 -2.52 -1.93
CA PRO A 2 -17.18 -1.51 -0.87
C PRO A 2 -17.17 -0.11 -1.48
N ASP A 3 -17.71 0.87 -0.77
CA ASP A 3 -17.63 2.28 -1.17
C ASP A 3 -16.22 2.79 -0.88
N LEU A 4 -15.28 2.47 -1.78
CA LEU A 4 -13.87 2.84 -1.65
C LEU A 4 -13.71 4.36 -1.51
N GLN A 5 -14.55 5.16 -2.20
CA GLN A 5 -14.50 6.61 -2.09
C GLN A 5 -14.82 7.06 -0.67
N LYS A 6 -15.85 6.48 -0.04
CA LYS A 6 -16.17 6.76 1.35
C LYS A 6 -15.01 6.43 2.30
N LEU A 7 -14.34 5.28 2.13
CA LEU A 7 -13.18 4.90 2.95
C LEU A 7 -12.00 5.87 2.77
N ILE A 8 -11.75 6.30 1.54
CA ILE A 8 -10.73 7.31 1.22
C ILE A 8 -11.07 8.63 1.91
N ASP A 9 -12.32 9.08 1.81
CA ASP A 9 -12.76 10.34 2.41
C ASP A 9 -12.61 10.29 3.94
N GLU A 10 -13.00 9.18 4.58
CA GLU A 10 -12.85 8.96 6.02
C GLU A 10 -11.38 8.98 6.47
N GLN A 11 -10.47 8.35 5.70
CA GLN A 11 -9.03 8.40 6.00
C GLN A 11 -8.46 9.81 5.77
N CYS A 12 -8.90 10.51 4.73
CA CYS A 12 -8.44 11.88 4.43
C CYS A 12 -8.77 12.88 5.55
N LEU A 13 -9.86 12.68 6.29
CA LEU A 13 -10.22 13.55 7.43
C LEU A 13 -9.19 13.52 8.57
N LYS A 14 -8.38 12.45 8.66
CA LYS A 14 -7.35 12.27 9.69
C LYS A 14 -5.91 12.26 9.15
N SER A 15 -5.73 12.19 7.84
CA SER A 15 -4.43 12.18 7.18
C SER A 15 -3.74 13.55 7.28
N GLN A 16 -2.41 13.53 7.51
CA GLN A 16 -1.56 14.73 7.44
C GLN A 16 -1.23 15.11 5.99
N HIS A 17 -1.36 14.16 5.05
CA HIS A 17 -0.96 14.31 3.64
C HIS A 17 -2.06 13.85 2.67
N PRO A 18 -3.30 14.39 2.76
CA PRO A 18 -4.47 13.84 2.09
C PRO A 18 -4.37 13.81 0.54
N GLU A 19 -3.68 14.77 -0.07
CA GLU A 19 -3.54 14.81 -1.54
C GLU A 19 -2.51 13.78 -2.05
N GLU A 20 -1.40 13.58 -1.33
CA GLU A 20 -0.44 12.52 -1.65
C GLU A 20 -1.04 11.14 -1.37
N PHE A 21 -1.81 11.01 -0.29
CA PHE A 21 -2.58 9.82 0.03
C PHE A 21 -3.54 9.43 -1.10
N LYS A 22 -4.40 10.34 -1.57
CA LYS A 22 -5.32 10.07 -2.69
C LYS A 22 -4.58 9.66 -3.97
N THR A 23 -3.48 10.35 -4.28
CA THR A 23 -2.66 10.04 -5.46
C THR A 23 -2.14 8.61 -5.40
N LEU A 24 -1.60 8.20 -4.25
CA LEU A 24 -1.04 6.89 -4.06
C LEU A 24 -2.12 5.79 -4.03
N VAL A 25 -3.25 6.04 -3.37
CA VAL A 25 -4.40 5.11 -3.39
C VAL A 25 -4.95 4.94 -4.80
N THR A 26 -4.96 6.00 -5.62
CA THR A 26 -5.35 5.90 -7.03
C THR A 26 -4.38 5.00 -7.81
N ALA A 27 -3.07 5.13 -7.58
CA ALA A 27 -2.08 4.24 -8.20
C ALA A 27 -2.29 2.78 -7.79
N ILE A 28 -2.54 2.54 -6.50
CA ILE A 28 -2.81 1.19 -5.98
C ILE A 28 -4.09 0.61 -6.60
N ASN A 29 -5.18 1.38 -6.63
CA ASN A 29 -6.44 0.93 -7.21
C ASN A 29 -6.28 0.61 -8.72
N ASN A 30 -5.46 1.38 -9.44
CA ASN A 30 -5.16 1.08 -10.84
C ASN A 30 -4.37 -0.22 -11.00
N GLU A 31 -3.34 -0.44 -10.18
CA GLU A 31 -2.56 -1.69 -10.19
C GLU A 31 -3.45 -2.91 -9.92
N LEU A 32 -4.31 -2.82 -8.91
CA LEU A 32 -5.27 -3.88 -8.57
C LEU A 32 -6.26 -4.15 -9.69
N ASN A 33 -6.80 -3.10 -10.32
CA ASN A 33 -7.73 -3.23 -11.43
C ASN A 33 -7.08 -3.85 -12.68
N ASN A 34 -5.80 -3.57 -12.94
CA ASN A 34 -5.05 -4.18 -14.05
C ASN A 34 -4.97 -5.71 -13.91
N ASP A 35 -4.93 -6.21 -12.67
CA ASP A 35 -4.91 -7.64 -12.35
C ASP A 35 -6.30 -8.25 -12.07
N GLY A 36 -7.37 -7.44 -12.16
CA GLY A 36 -8.74 -7.89 -11.87
C GLY A 36 -8.99 -8.24 -10.41
N LEU A 37 -8.24 -7.62 -9.48
CA LEU A 37 -8.32 -7.87 -8.05
C LEU A 37 -9.33 -6.91 -7.40
N GLU A 38 -10.25 -7.47 -6.61
CA GLU A 38 -11.24 -6.71 -5.84
C GLU A 38 -11.02 -6.95 -4.33
N PRO A 39 -10.30 -6.07 -3.62
CA PRO A 39 -10.17 -6.19 -2.17
C PRO A 39 -11.52 -6.04 -1.47
N SER A 40 -11.68 -6.81 -0.41
CA SER A 40 -12.76 -6.64 0.57
C SER A 40 -12.66 -5.30 1.30
N GLU A 41 -13.73 -4.89 1.97
CA GLU A 41 -13.77 -3.66 2.77
C GLU A 41 -12.66 -3.65 3.85
N ILE A 42 -12.45 -4.77 4.54
CA ILE A 42 -11.43 -4.85 5.59
C ILE A 42 -10.00 -4.78 5.03
N GLN A 43 -9.76 -5.38 3.86
CA GLN A 43 -8.47 -5.28 3.16
C GLN A 43 -8.19 -3.83 2.78
N TRP A 44 -9.20 -3.10 2.29
CA TRP A 44 -9.07 -1.67 2.02
C TRP A 44 -8.79 -0.88 3.28
N VAL A 45 -9.55 -1.05 4.37
CA VAL A 45 -9.33 -0.30 5.62
C VAL A 45 -7.90 -0.47 6.14
N ILE A 46 -7.39 -1.70 6.14
CA ILE A 46 -6.03 -2.00 6.61
C ILE A 46 -4.98 -1.38 5.69
N LEU A 47 -5.15 -1.52 4.36
CA LEU A 47 -4.24 -0.96 3.37
C LEU A 47 -4.20 0.57 3.41
N LEU A 48 -5.36 1.23 3.48
CA LEU A 48 -5.47 2.69 3.55
C LEU A 48 -4.80 3.24 4.82
N ASN A 49 -4.95 2.55 5.96
CA ASN A 49 -4.24 2.94 7.17
C ASN A 49 -2.72 2.85 6.99
N HIS A 50 -2.23 1.74 6.42
CA HIS A 50 -0.80 1.54 6.18
C HIS A 50 -0.21 2.58 5.22
N VAL A 51 -0.93 2.90 4.13
CA VAL A 51 -0.51 3.90 3.15
C VAL A 51 -0.35 5.29 3.79
N ASP A 52 -1.27 5.68 4.66
CA ASP A 52 -1.22 6.96 5.37
C ASP A 52 -0.05 7.00 6.37
N GLU A 53 0.20 5.91 7.09
CA GLU A 53 1.36 5.77 7.99
C GLU A 53 2.69 5.82 7.22
N MET A 54 2.77 5.17 6.05
CA MET A 54 3.93 5.19 5.18
C MET A 54 4.25 6.62 4.71
N LEU A 55 3.23 7.39 4.30
CA LEU A 55 3.42 8.80 3.94
C LEU A 55 3.87 9.63 5.13
N THR A 56 3.26 9.43 6.30
CA THR A 56 3.63 10.14 7.53
C THR A 56 5.09 9.89 7.91
N ARG A 57 5.53 8.62 7.92
CA ARG A 57 6.94 8.26 8.17
C ARG A 57 7.88 8.91 7.16
N ASN A 58 7.49 8.91 5.89
CA ASN A 58 8.30 9.47 4.82
C ASN A 58 8.52 10.97 4.97
N HIS A 59 7.49 11.73 5.38
CA HIS A 59 7.61 13.18 5.64
C HIS A 59 8.36 13.49 6.94
N ASN A 60 8.28 12.61 7.94
CA ASN A 60 9.01 12.76 9.20
C ASN A 60 10.48 12.28 9.12
N GLU A 61 10.92 11.75 7.98
CA GLU A 61 12.22 11.08 7.83
C GLU A 61 12.40 9.89 8.79
N GLU A 62 11.30 9.27 9.22
CA GLU A 62 11.23 8.11 10.12
C GLU A 62 11.29 6.80 9.29
N TYR A 63 12.38 6.63 8.55
CA TYR A 63 12.53 5.49 7.66
C TYR A 63 12.58 4.17 8.43
N LEU A 64 11.95 3.15 7.84
CA LEU A 64 12.10 1.78 8.33
C LEU A 64 13.58 1.38 8.31
N PRO A 65 14.06 0.63 9.32
CA PRO A 65 15.41 0.09 9.29
C PRO A 65 15.60 -0.75 8.02
N GLU A 66 16.85 -0.92 7.59
CA GLU A 66 17.15 -1.88 6.52
C GLU A 66 16.57 -3.25 6.91
N MET A 67 15.60 -3.72 6.12
CA MET A 67 14.97 -5.01 6.33
C MET A 67 15.66 -6.04 5.47
N GLU A 68 16.09 -7.13 6.10
CA GLU A 68 16.65 -8.28 5.39
C GLU A 68 15.57 -8.88 4.48
N ALA A 69 15.85 -8.94 3.17
CA ALA A 69 14.91 -9.47 2.19
C ALA A 69 14.44 -10.91 2.52
N THR A 70 15.26 -11.66 3.25
CA THR A 70 14.95 -13.01 3.72
C THR A 70 13.74 -13.07 4.66
N LEU A 71 13.39 -11.97 5.34
CA LEU A 71 12.18 -11.88 6.17
C LEU A 71 10.90 -11.96 5.33
N PHE A 72 10.99 -11.67 4.04
CA PHE A 72 9.88 -11.63 3.10
C PHE A 72 9.99 -12.73 2.03
N ALA A 73 10.79 -13.77 2.29
CA ALA A 73 11.04 -14.86 1.34
C ALA A 73 9.77 -15.70 1.02
N GLU A 74 8.72 -15.58 1.83
CA GLU A 74 7.43 -16.23 1.61
C GLU A 74 6.48 -15.40 0.73
N LEU A 75 6.81 -14.14 0.45
CA LEU A 75 6.03 -13.32 -0.48
C LEU A 75 6.26 -13.79 -1.92
N THR A 76 5.19 -13.78 -2.69
CA THR A 76 5.23 -14.12 -4.11
C THR A 76 5.90 -13.01 -4.93
N ASP A 77 6.54 -13.39 -6.04
CA ASP A 77 7.10 -12.43 -6.98
C ASP A 77 6.06 -11.41 -7.45
N LYS A 78 4.79 -11.83 -7.56
CA LYS A 78 3.68 -10.99 -7.98
C LYS A 78 3.38 -9.89 -6.95
N SER A 79 3.30 -10.21 -5.66
CA SER A 79 3.01 -9.20 -4.62
C SER A 79 4.13 -8.18 -4.49
N LEU A 80 5.39 -8.66 -4.61
CA LEU A 80 6.59 -7.81 -4.64
C LEU A 80 6.61 -6.90 -5.88
N GLU A 81 6.29 -7.43 -7.06
CA GLU A 81 6.22 -6.66 -8.30
C GLU A 81 5.18 -5.54 -8.20
N MET A 82 3.96 -5.84 -7.73
CA MET A 82 2.92 -4.85 -7.53
C MET A 82 3.37 -3.74 -6.58
N ALA A 83 3.96 -4.11 -5.44
CA ALA A 83 4.47 -3.14 -4.48
C ALA A 83 5.58 -2.26 -5.06
N VAL A 84 6.51 -2.83 -5.83
CA VAL A 84 7.56 -2.08 -6.54
C VAL A 84 6.96 -1.10 -7.55
N ASN A 85 5.95 -1.51 -8.31
CA ASN A 85 5.28 -0.64 -9.28
C ASN A 85 4.61 0.55 -8.58
N ILE A 86 3.92 0.30 -7.45
CA ILE A 86 3.29 1.33 -6.63
C ILE A 86 4.34 2.30 -6.07
N ILE A 87 5.42 1.80 -5.46
CA ILE A 87 6.49 2.66 -4.91
C ILE A 87 7.13 3.49 -6.02
N LYS A 88 7.45 2.91 -7.18
CA LYS A 88 8.03 3.65 -8.31
C LYS A 88 7.11 4.72 -8.90
N SER A 89 5.79 4.53 -8.79
CA SER A 89 4.81 5.54 -9.21
C SER A 89 4.88 6.80 -8.33
N ASN A 90 5.44 6.69 -7.12
CA ASN A 90 5.62 7.79 -6.18
C ASN A 90 7.10 7.95 -5.81
N GLN A 91 7.82 8.80 -6.55
CA GLN A 91 9.27 9.04 -6.43
C GLN A 91 9.77 9.47 -5.04
N LYS A 92 8.86 9.74 -4.09
CA LYS A 92 9.21 10.22 -2.75
C LYS A 92 9.28 9.12 -1.70
N LEU A 93 8.78 7.91 -1.95
CA LEU A 93 8.70 6.85 -0.94
C LEU A 93 10.03 6.10 -0.80
N ALA A 94 10.34 5.69 0.43
CA ALA A 94 11.48 4.84 0.71
C ALA A 94 11.32 3.45 0.08
N GLU A 95 12.38 2.95 -0.56
CA GLU A 95 12.40 1.63 -1.22
C GLU A 95 12.05 0.48 -0.28
N ASN A 96 12.34 0.61 1.01
CA ASN A 96 12.12 -0.44 2.01
C ASN A 96 10.63 -0.69 2.27
N GLU A 97 9.77 0.31 2.02
CA GLU A 97 8.33 0.21 2.22
C GLU A 97 7.67 -0.80 1.27
N LYS A 98 8.32 -1.13 0.14
CA LYS A 98 7.81 -2.14 -0.81
C LYS A 98 7.54 -3.48 -0.16
N TYR A 99 8.32 -3.87 0.86
CA TYR A 99 8.14 -5.15 1.51
C TYR A 99 6.88 -5.20 2.38
N LEU A 100 6.60 -4.13 3.16
CA LEU A 100 5.38 -4.06 3.95
C LEU A 100 4.15 -3.91 3.05
N LEU A 101 4.26 -3.10 1.99
CA LEU A 101 3.19 -2.98 1.00
C LEU A 101 2.91 -4.32 0.29
N ALA A 102 3.94 -5.11 -0.01
CA ALA A 102 3.79 -6.42 -0.62
C ALA A 102 3.03 -7.42 0.27
N VAL A 103 3.13 -7.31 1.61
CA VAL A 103 2.29 -8.12 2.53
C VAL A 103 0.80 -7.84 2.30
N HIS A 104 0.42 -6.58 2.07
CA HIS A 104 -0.98 -6.25 1.75
C HIS A 104 -1.40 -6.82 0.38
N MET A 105 -0.51 -6.76 -0.62
CA MET A 105 -0.79 -7.33 -1.94
C MET A 105 -0.95 -8.86 -1.84
N GLU A 106 -0.11 -9.54 -1.06
CA GLU A 106 -0.19 -10.97 -0.80
C GLU A 106 -1.52 -11.38 -0.15
N ASN A 107 -2.00 -10.57 0.81
CA ASN A 107 -3.31 -10.78 1.43
C ASN A 107 -4.46 -10.61 0.42
N ILE A 108 -4.37 -9.59 -0.44
CA ILE A 108 -5.37 -9.35 -1.50
C ILE A 108 -5.37 -10.48 -2.54
N LEU A 109 -4.20 -11.02 -2.87
CA LEU A 109 -4.06 -12.19 -3.75
C LEU A 109 -4.61 -13.47 -3.12
N GLY A 110 -4.89 -13.48 -1.82
CA GLY A 110 -5.42 -14.65 -1.10
C GLY A 110 -4.37 -15.71 -0.78
N ASN A 111 -3.10 -15.33 -0.81
CA ASN A 111 -1.98 -16.25 -0.58
C ASN A 111 -1.56 -16.34 0.90
N ILE A 112 -2.04 -15.41 1.73
CA ILE A 112 -1.87 -15.44 3.20
C ILE A 112 -3.24 -15.26 3.87
N ASN A 113 -3.54 -16.08 4.88
CA ASN A 113 -4.78 -16.07 5.67
C ASN A 113 -4.51 -15.61 7.11
#